data_AF-A0A7X8VE99-F1
#
_entry.id   AF-A0A7X8VE99-F1
#
_cell.length_a   1.000
_cell.length_b   1.000
_cell.length_c   1.000
_cell.angle_alpha   90.00
_cell.angle_beta   90.00
_cell.angle_gamma   90.00
#
_symmetry.space_group_name_H-M   'P 1'
#
loop_
_entity.id
_entity.type
_entity.pdbx_description
1 polymer ?
#
loop_
_entity_poly.entity_id
_entity_poly.type
_entity_poly.pdbx_seq_one_letter_code
_entity_poly.pdbx_strand_id
1 'polypeptide(L)'
;VYETVISQIEESKDKDNYYFQNYEENVKNYYSERDFIFGPEGIVFYYQHYAIAPYAAGIQTFELTYDKAGELAIDILPLKSNDHEREVYL
;
A
#
# COMPACT_ATOMS: atom_id res chain seq x y z
N VAL A 1 4.73 0.27 -3.39
CA VAL A 1 3.86 0.07 -2.20
C VAL A 1 4.59 -0.62 -1.07
N TYR A 2 5.13 -1.84 -1.26
CA TYR A 2 5.84 -2.58 -0.22
C TYR A 2 6.96 -1.80 0.46
N GLU A 3 7.81 -1.15 -0.34
CA GLU A 3 8.94 -0.36 0.14
C GLU A 3 8.47 0.82 1.01
N THR A 4 7.37 1.46 0.63
CA THR A 4 6.72 2.50 1.42
C THR A 4 6.28 1.97 2.78
N VAL A 5 5.64 0.80 2.83
CA VAL A 5 5.20 0.15 4.08
C VAL A 5 6.41 -0.18 4.95
N ILE A 6 7.45 -0.80 4.39
CA ILE A 6 8.67 -1.16 5.12
C ILE A 6 9.34 0.10 5.68
N SER A 7 9.50 1.16 4.89
CA SER A 7 10.08 2.44 5.33
C SER A 7 9.29 3.04 6.50
N GLN A 8 7.96 3.09 6.41
CA GLN A 8 7.12 3.62 7.48
C GLN A 8 7.22 2.77 8.77
N ILE A 9 7.30 1.44 8.65
CA ILE A 9 7.55 0.56 9.79
C ILE A 9 8.89 0.91 10.43
N GLU A 10 9.95 1.03 9.64
CA GLU A 10 11.31 1.32 10.11
C GLU A 10 11.43 2.69 10.79
N GLU A 11 10.81 3.72 10.22
CA GLU A 11 10.73 5.06 10.81
C GLU A 11 9.94 5.07 12.13
N SER A 12 9.02 4.11 12.32
CA SER A 12 8.22 3.98 13.54
C SER A 12 8.85 3.13 14.65
N LYS A 13 9.92 2.37 14.35
CA LYS A 13 10.51 1.35 15.25
C LYS A 13 10.95 1.88 16.62
N ASP A 14 11.20 3.18 16.76
CA ASP A 14 11.58 3.81 18.03
C ASP A 14 10.44 3.94 19.04
N LYS A 15 9.17 3.72 18.64
CA LYS A 15 8.03 4.06 19.49
C LYS A 15 7.25 2.90 20.09
N ASP A 16 7.23 1.71 19.47
CA ASP A 16 6.57 0.51 20.01
C ASP A 16 6.58 -0.62 18.97
N ASN A 17 7.64 -1.45 18.95
CA ASN A 17 7.82 -2.43 17.89
C ASN A 17 7.00 -3.72 18.15
N TYR A 18 5.76 -3.75 17.67
CA TYR A 18 4.88 -4.94 17.72
C TYR A 18 4.93 -5.78 16.43
N TYR A 19 5.83 -5.52 15.50
CA TYR A 19 5.91 -6.28 14.24
C TYR A 19 6.63 -7.62 14.41
N PHE A 20 6.26 -8.62 13.60
CA PHE A 20 6.96 -9.91 13.59
C PHE A 20 8.38 -9.78 13.06
N GLN A 21 9.30 -10.65 13.47
CA GLN A 21 10.69 -10.60 12.99
C GLN A 21 10.82 -10.69 11.47
N ASN A 22 9.89 -11.40 10.81
CA ASN A 22 9.83 -11.56 9.36
C ASN A 22 8.82 -10.62 8.68
N TYR A 23 8.50 -9.46 9.29
CA TYR A 23 7.51 -8.55 8.74
C TYR A 23 7.85 -8.09 7.32
N GLU A 24 9.12 -7.91 6.96
CA GLU A 24 9.54 -7.47 5.62
C GLU A 24 9.12 -8.46 4.52
N GLU A 25 9.22 -9.76 4.81
CA GLU A 25 8.75 -10.81 3.91
C GLU A 25 7.21 -10.86 3.90
N ASN A 26 6.60 -10.77 5.08
CA ASN A 26 5.15 -10.83 5.22
C ASN A 26 4.44 -9.65 4.53
N VAL A 27 5.01 -8.45 4.56
CA VAL A 27 4.51 -7.28 3.82
C VAL A 27 4.36 -7.60 2.33
N LYS A 28 5.27 -8.40 1.77
CA LYS A 28 5.19 -8.83 0.36
C LYS A 28 4.18 -9.95 0.18
N ASN A 29 4.24 -10.96 1.04
CA ASN A 29 3.40 -12.17 0.92
C ASN A 29 1.90 -11.91 1.15
N TYR A 30 1.56 -10.92 1.97
CA TYR A 30 0.18 -10.63 2.38
C TYR A 30 -0.40 -9.34 1.79
N TYR A 31 0.28 -8.74 0.82
CA TYR A 31 -0.29 -7.63 0.09
C TYR A 31 -1.36 -8.09 -0.91
N SER A 32 -2.33 -7.23 -1.09
CA SER A 32 -3.39 -7.36 -2.08
C SER A 32 -3.62 -6.00 -2.71
N GLU A 33 -3.71 -5.97 -4.04
CA GLU A 33 -4.07 -4.77 -4.80
C GLU A 33 -5.50 -4.29 -4.50
N ARG A 34 -6.28 -5.06 -3.73
CA ARG A 34 -7.64 -4.70 -3.30
C ARG A 34 -7.71 -4.27 -1.84
N ASP A 35 -6.61 -4.40 -1.09
CA ASP A 35 -6.58 -4.06 0.33
C ASP A 35 -6.11 -2.62 0.55
N PHE A 36 -6.90 -1.69 0.01
CA PHE A 36 -6.69 -0.26 0.19
C PHE A 36 -8.02 0.49 0.26
N ILE A 37 -7.97 1.68 0.83
CA ILE A 37 -9.06 2.66 0.80
C ILE A 37 -8.53 4.03 0.42
N PHE A 38 -9.41 4.88 -0.13
CA PHE A 38 -9.11 6.29 -0.34
C PHE A 38 -9.43 7.07 0.94
N GLY A 39 -8.42 7.70 1.50
CA GLY A 39 -8.55 8.72 2.54
C GLY A 39 -8.63 10.13 1.94
N PRO A 40 -8.93 11.15 2.76
CA PRO A 40 -8.91 12.55 2.32
C PRO A 40 -7.54 13.02 1.84
N GLU A 41 -6.45 12.52 2.43
CA GLU A 41 -5.08 12.99 2.19
C GLU A 41 -4.23 12.00 1.35
N GLY A 42 -4.70 10.76 1.17
CA GLY A 42 -3.95 9.73 0.47
C GLY A 42 -4.64 8.39 0.33
N ILE A 43 -3.89 7.43 -0.22
CA ILE A 43 -4.27 6.03 -0.34
C ILE A 43 -3.80 5.31 0.94
N VAL A 44 -4.71 4.65 1.63
CA VAL A 44 -4.39 3.90 2.85
C VAL A 44 -4.38 2.42 2.53
N PHE A 45 -3.21 1.79 2.63
CA PHE A 45 -3.04 0.35 2.53
C PHE A 45 -3.22 -0.27 3.92
N TYR A 46 -3.84 -1.44 3.99
CA TYR A 46 -4.03 -2.13 5.26
C TYR A 46 -3.65 -3.59 5.20
N TYR A 47 -3.17 -4.13 6.32
CA TYR A 47 -2.84 -5.55 6.48
C TYR A 47 -3.78 -6.20 7.49
N GLN A 48 -4.28 -7.39 7.11
CA GLN A 48 -5.14 -8.20 7.98
C GLN A 48 -4.43 -8.58 9.29
N HIS A 49 -5.21 -8.94 10.31
CA HIS A 49 -4.67 -9.44 11.57
C HIS A 49 -3.68 -10.60 11.33
N TYR A 50 -2.60 -10.64 12.11
CA TYR A 50 -1.53 -11.65 11.99
C TYR A 50 -0.76 -11.67 10.66
N ALA A 51 -1.00 -10.75 9.72
CA ALA A 51 -0.17 -10.65 8.53
C ALA A 51 1.25 -10.19 8.91
N ILE A 52 1.37 -9.04 9.59
CA ILE A 52 2.67 -8.43 9.88
C ILE A 52 2.90 -8.12 11.37
N ALA A 53 1.85 -8.22 12.20
CA ALA A 53 1.89 -7.97 13.64
C ALA A 53 0.86 -8.85 14.39
N PRO A 54 1.02 -9.10 15.70
CA PRO A 54 0.05 -9.80 16.53
C PRO A 54 -1.32 -9.11 16.53
N TYR A 55 -2.38 -9.88 16.82
CA TYR A 55 -3.74 -9.36 16.90
C TYR A 55 -3.92 -8.14 17.81
N ALA A 56 -3.18 -8.07 18.92
CA ALA A 56 -3.25 -6.95 19.87
C ALA A 56 -2.83 -5.60 19.25
N ALA A 57 -2.06 -5.61 18.16
CA ALA A 57 -1.69 -4.41 17.41
C ALA A 57 -2.83 -3.91 16.50
N GLY A 58 -3.88 -4.72 16.27
CA GLY A 58 -5.00 -4.40 15.38
C GLY A 58 -4.64 -4.50 13.89
N ILE A 59 -5.50 -3.92 13.05
CA ILE A 59 -5.24 -3.77 11.61
C ILE A 59 -4.18 -2.70 11.41
N GLN A 60 -3.10 -3.06 10.71
CA GLN A 60 -2.02 -2.13 10.44
C GLN A 60 -2.34 -1.34 9.19
N THR A 61 -2.21 -0.01 9.25
CA THR A 61 -2.54 0.90 8.16
C THR A 61 -1.35 1.78 7.81
N PHE A 62 -1.12 1.98 6.52
CA PHE A 62 -0.01 2.78 6.00
C PHE A 62 -0.54 3.72 4.94
N GLU A 63 -0.34 5.03 5.14
CA GLU A 63 -0.86 6.06 4.26
C GLU A 63 0.21 6.51 3.26
N LEU A 64 -0.15 6.53 1.98
CA LEU A 64 0.61 7.14 0.90
C LEU A 64 -0.15 8.39 0.45
N THR A 65 0.41 9.58 0.76
CA THR A 65 -0.21 10.86 0.39
C THR A 65 -0.35 10.99 -1.12
N TYR A 66 -1.39 11.70 -1.58
CA TYR A 66 -1.62 11.87 -3.03
C TYR A 66 -0.46 12.54 -3.76
N ASP A 67 0.25 13.47 -3.11
CA ASP A 67 1.45 14.10 -3.68
C ASP A 67 2.53 13.05 -4.02
N LYS A 68 2.78 12.11 -3.10
CA LYS A 68 3.74 11.01 -3.30
C LYS A 68 3.22 9.95 -4.26
N ALA A 69 1.92 9.68 -4.25
CA ALA A 69 1.30 8.73 -5.17
C ALA A 69 1.35 9.24 -6.63
N GLY A 70 1.18 10.56 -6.82
CA GLY A 70 1.28 11.21 -8.12
C GLY A 70 2.65 11.04 -8.77
N GLU A 71 3.73 11.19 -7.99
CA GLU A 71 5.10 10.94 -8.46
C GLU A 71 5.27 9.50 -8.95
N LEU A 72 4.78 8.51 -8.18
CA LEU A 72 4.83 7.10 -8.57
C LEU A 72 3.97 6.79 -9.81
N ALA A 73 2.83 7.45 -9.96
CA ALA A 73 1.95 7.28 -11.13
C ALA A 73 2.55 7.88 -12.41
N ILE A 74 3.43 8.89 -12.30
CA ILE A 74 4.14 9.46 -13.46
C ILE A 74 5.21 8.49 -13.98
N ASP A 75 5.86 7.74 -13.09
CA ASP A 75 6.85 6.70 -13.45
C ASP A 75 6.19 5.47 -14.10
N ILE A 76 4.92 5.20 -13.75
CA ILE A 76 4.08 4.21 -14.42
C ILE A 76 3.47 4.91 -15.64
N LEU A 77 4.24 5.02 -16.73
CA LEU A 77 3.80 5.59 -18.02
C LEU A 77 2.31 5.30 -18.27
N PRO A 78 1.53 6.30 -18.73
CA PRO A 78 0.10 6.13 -18.93
C PRO A 78 -0.13 4.89 -19.79
N LEU A 79 -1.08 4.04 -19.37
CA LEU A 79 -1.59 2.92 -20.17
C LEU A 79 -1.74 3.44 -21.60
N LYS A 80 -0.99 2.85 -22.55
CA LYS A 80 -1.19 3.17 -23.97
C LYS A 80 -2.69 3.06 -24.21
N SER A 81 -3.31 4.14 -24.68
CA SER A 81 -4.72 4.15 -25.04
C SER A 81 -4.97 2.94 -25.92
N ASN A 82 -5.83 2.03 -25.48
CA ASN A 82 -6.19 0.89 -26.29
C ASN A 82 -7.05 1.45 -27.44
N ASP A 83 -6.50 1.53 -28.65
CA ASP A 83 -7.15 2.14 -29.82
C ASP A 83 -8.51 1.48 -30.16
N HIS A 84 -8.83 0.34 -29.54
CA HIS A 84 -10.04 -0.45 -29.74
C HIS A 84 -11.24 -0.08 -28.85
N GLU A 85 -11.12 0.82 -27.86
CA GLU A 85 -12.27 1.19 -27.00
C GLU A 85 -13.26 2.18 -27.65
N ARG A 86 -12.97 2.68 -28.87
CA ARG A 86 -13.84 3.65 -29.55
C ARG A 86 -15.04 3.05 -30.31
N GLU A 87 -15.17 1.72 -30.41
CA GLU A 87 -16.22 1.12 -31.24
C GLU A 87 -17.45 0.57 -30.48
N VAL A 88 -17.54 0.69 -29.15
CA VAL A 88 -18.66 0.08 -28.39
C VAL A 88 -19.83 1.05 -28.10
N TYR A 89 -19.86 2.23 -28.73
CA TYR A 89 -20.98 3.18 -28.59
C TYR A 89 -21.45 3.77 -29.93
N LEU A 90 -21.81 2.90 -30.88
CA LEU A 90 -22.64 3.27 -32.04
C LEU A 90 -23.76 2.25 -32.25
#